data_AF-A3HU82-F1
#
_entry.id   AF-A3HU82-F1
#
_cell.length_a   1.000
_cell.length_b   1.000
_cell.length_c   1.000
_cell.angle_alpha   90.00
_cell.angle_beta   90.00
_cell.angle_gamma   90.00
#
_symmetry.space_group_name_H-M   'P 1'
#
loop_
_entity.id
_entity.type
_entity.pdbx_description
1 polymer ?
#
loop_
_entity_poly.entity_id
_entity_poly.type
_entity_poly.pdbx_seq_one_letter_code
_entity_poly.pdbx_strand_id
1 'polypeptide(L)'
;MDDKSPFPVFPMHFRGILLLAGMYTIAWSAFFKWFGSDLCQWLSMGNSELIDLPSNYYGSFGLIVGVIIFISAFYPVSWVYLIIAGISGKIILAIWFTLGFLPDLGWNKRTGFQLIGNEIIWLIPLILIFLRGCQVKNYLEKNEVEES
;
A
#
# COMPACT_ATOMS: atom_id res chain seq x y z
N MET A 1 20.14 0.66 25.63
CA MET A 1 20.60 -0.75 25.66
C MET A 1 20.03 -1.39 24.41
N ASP A 2 20.81 -1.43 23.33
CA ASP A 2 20.47 -2.20 22.13
C ASP A 2 20.84 -3.64 22.43
N ASP A 3 19.86 -4.39 22.93
CA ASP A 3 19.97 -5.83 23.07
C ASP A 3 19.86 -6.42 21.66
N LYS A 4 21.00 -6.63 20.99
CA LYS A 4 21.04 -7.31 19.69
C LYS A 4 20.69 -8.77 19.93
N SER A 5 19.39 -9.05 19.87
CA SER A 5 18.86 -10.41 19.89
C SER A 5 19.70 -11.31 18.95
N PRO A 6 20.16 -12.48 19.43
CA PRO A 6 20.99 -13.39 18.63
C PRO A 6 20.22 -13.99 17.44
N PHE A 7 18.90 -13.83 17.40
CA PHE A 7 18.01 -14.30 16.35
C PHE A 7 17.21 -13.15 15.71
N PRO A 8 16.75 -13.31 14.46
CA PRO A 8 15.96 -12.29 13.77
C PRO A 8 14.58 -12.12 14.43
N VAL A 9 14.34 -10.95 15.01
CA VAL A 9 13.03 -10.56 15.56
C VAL A 9 12.27 -9.66 14.58
N PHE A 10 10.96 -9.88 14.45
CA PHE A 10 10.07 -8.96 13.73
C PHE A 10 9.71 -7.78 14.65
N PRO A 11 10.15 -6.55 14.37
CA PRO A 11 9.95 -5.42 15.28
C PRO A 11 8.48 -5.01 15.38
N MET A 12 8.05 -4.57 16.57
CA MET A 12 6.66 -4.16 16.80
C MET A 12 6.25 -2.94 15.95
N HIS A 13 7.17 -2.01 15.70
CA HIS A 13 6.90 -0.80 14.90
C HIS A 13 6.54 -1.13 13.44
N PHE A 14 7.01 -2.26 12.89
CA PHE A 14 6.62 -2.70 11.54
C PHE A 14 5.14 -3.06 11.45
N ARG A 15 4.53 -3.57 12.53
CA ARG A 15 3.07 -3.79 12.59
C ARG A 15 2.31 -2.47 12.51
N GLY A 16 2.77 -1.48 13.29
CA GLY A 16 2.18 -0.13 13.27
C GLY A 16 2.24 0.51 11.89
N ILE A 17 3.37 0.36 11.19
CA ILE A 17 3.54 0.88 9.82
C ILE A 17 2.60 0.16 8.84
N LEU A 18 2.42 -1.17 8.93
CA LEU A 18 1.45 -1.89 8.10
C LEU A 18 0.01 -1.43 8.35
N LEU A 19 -0.39 -1.26 9.61
CA LEU A 19 -1.72 -0.75 9.97
C LEU A 19 -1.95 0.64 9.36
N LEU A 20 -0.96 1.51 9.49
CA LEU A 20 -1.06 2.88 8.99
C LEU A 20 -1.07 2.91 7.46
N ALA A 21 -0.21 2.14 6.79
CA ALA A 21 -0.21 2.01 5.33
C ALA A 21 -1.54 1.49 4.79
N GLY A 22 -2.12 0.49 5.46
CA GLY A 22 -3.42 -0.09 5.12
C GLY A 22 -4.55 0.93 5.27
N MET A 23 -4.68 1.55 6.46
CA MET A 23 -5.70 2.57 6.72
C MET A 23 -5.57 3.78 5.81
N TYR A 24 -4.35 4.22 5.55
CA TYR A 24 -4.09 5.34 4.64
C TYR A 24 -4.56 5.02 3.22
N THR A 25 -4.25 3.82 2.73
CA THR A 25 -4.71 3.35 1.41
C THR A 25 -6.23 3.22 1.37
N ILE A 26 -6.86 2.69 2.42
CA ILE A 26 -8.33 2.61 2.53
C ILE A 26 -8.96 4.01 2.44
N ALA A 27 -8.44 4.98 3.20
CA ALA A 27 -9.01 6.32 3.25
C ALA A 27 -8.97 7.03 1.88
N TRP A 28 -7.82 6.99 1.20
CA TRP A 28 -7.72 7.58 -0.15
C TRP A 28 -8.56 6.84 -1.19
N SER A 29 -8.62 5.52 -1.10
CA SER A 29 -9.43 4.72 -2.02
C SER A 29 -10.92 4.95 -1.82
N ALA A 30 -11.36 5.17 -0.58
CA ALA A 30 -12.71 5.60 -0.25
C ALA A 30 -13.04 6.96 -0.90
N PHE A 31 -12.11 7.92 -0.89
CA PHE A 31 -12.31 9.19 -1.59
C PHE A 31 -12.51 9.00 -3.10
N PHE A 32 -11.69 8.18 -3.77
CA PHE A 32 -11.90 7.87 -5.20
C PHE A 32 -13.23 7.18 -5.48
N LYS A 33 -13.65 6.27 -4.58
CA LYS A 33 -14.87 5.48 -4.76
C LYS A 33 -16.13 6.33 -4.63
N TRP A 34 -16.21 7.16 -3.59
CA TRP A 34 -17.45 7.85 -3.22
C TRP A 34 -17.46 9.33 -3.60
N PHE A 35 -16.30 9.98 -3.67
CA PHE A 35 -16.15 11.40 -4.00
C PHE A 35 -15.33 11.59 -5.28
N GLY A 36 -15.36 10.59 -6.17
CA GLY A 36 -14.43 10.51 -7.29
C GLY A 36 -14.51 11.67 -8.29
N SER A 37 -15.72 12.15 -8.60
CA SER A 37 -15.91 13.30 -9.50
C SER A 37 -15.29 14.58 -8.92
N ASP A 38 -15.66 14.92 -7.69
CA ASP A 38 -15.11 16.09 -6.97
C ASP A 38 -13.60 15.97 -6.76
N LEU A 39 -13.12 14.76 -6.45
CA LEU A 39 -11.69 14.49 -6.27
C LEU A 39 -10.93 14.65 -7.59
N CYS A 40 -11.44 14.13 -8.71
CA CYS A 40 -10.81 14.27 -10.01
C CYS A 40 -10.80 15.74 -10.46
N GLN A 41 -11.89 16.49 -10.22
CA GLN A 41 -11.94 17.92 -10.47
C GLN A 41 -10.94 18.69 -9.59
N TRP A 42 -10.80 18.31 -8.32
CA TRP A 42 -9.77 18.87 -7.45
C TRP A 42 -8.37 18.51 -7.96
N LEU A 43 -8.11 17.27 -8.37
CA LEU A 43 -6.82 16.86 -8.92
C LEU A 43 -6.47 17.60 -10.22
N SER A 44 -7.46 17.96 -11.04
CA SER A 44 -7.28 18.67 -12.32
C SER A 44 -7.22 20.20 -12.21
N MET A 45 -7.12 20.73 -10.98
CA MET A 45 -7.14 22.18 -10.73
C MET A 45 -8.42 22.88 -11.21
N GLY A 46 -9.56 22.17 -11.17
CA GLY A 46 -10.85 22.73 -11.53
C GLY A 46 -11.20 22.65 -13.01
N ASN A 47 -10.41 21.89 -13.80
CA ASN A 47 -10.76 21.65 -15.19
C ASN A 47 -11.99 20.73 -15.26
N SER A 48 -13.08 21.26 -15.83
CA SER A 48 -14.44 20.70 -15.76
C SER A 48 -14.78 19.66 -16.84
N GLU A 49 -13.84 19.33 -17.73
CA GLU A 49 -14.06 18.35 -18.82
C GLU A 49 -13.87 16.88 -18.41
N LEU A 50 -13.66 16.58 -17.12
CA LEU A 50 -13.17 15.27 -16.64
C LEU A 50 -14.24 14.36 -16.03
N ILE A 51 -15.44 14.40 -16.57
CA ILE A 51 -16.64 13.76 -15.98
C ILE A 51 -16.59 12.21 -16.06
N ASP A 52 -15.77 11.61 -16.91
CA ASP A 52 -15.89 10.18 -17.27
C ASP A 52 -14.74 9.28 -16.78
N LEU A 53 -13.90 9.74 -15.85
CA LEU A 53 -12.82 8.91 -15.31
C LEU A 53 -13.38 7.78 -14.42
N PRO A 54 -12.85 6.53 -14.52
CA PRO A 54 -13.35 5.37 -13.78
C PRO A 54 -12.88 5.36 -12.31
N SER A 55 -13.07 6.47 -11.60
CA SER A 55 -12.66 6.68 -10.20
C SER A 55 -13.27 5.65 -9.25
N ASN A 56 -14.49 5.19 -9.50
CA ASN A 56 -15.17 4.20 -8.66
C ASN A 56 -14.47 2.84 -8.68
N TYR A 57 -14.04 2.39 -9.86
CA TYR A 57 -13.30 1.13 -10.01
C TYR A 57 -11.91 1.24 -9.39
N TYR A 58 -11.22 2.36 -9.62
CA TYR A 58 -9.92 2.63 -9.00
C TYR A 58 -10.02 2.62 -7.47
N GLY A 59 -10.98 3.34 -6.91
CA GLY A 59 -11.22 3.38 -5.47
C GLY A 59 -11.66 2.04 -4.89
N SER A 60 -12.51 1.28 -5.58
CA SER A 60 -12.91 -0.06 -5.12
C SER A 60 -11.75 -1.04 -5.08
N PHE A 61 -10.88 -1.03 -6.11
CA PHE A 61 -9.67 -1.84 -6.11
C PHE A 61 -8.72 -1.42 -4.99
N GLY A 62 -8.51 -0.11 -4.81
CA GLY A 62 -7.67 0.41 -3.74
C GLY A 62 -8.16 0.07 -2.33
N LEU A 63 -9.48 0.01 -2.11
CA LEU A 63 -10.04 -0.47 -0.84
C LEU A 63 -9.65 -1.92 -0.56
N ILE A 64 -9.73 -2.79 -1.56
CA ILE A 64 -9.32 -4.20 -1.43
C ILE A 64 -7.83 -4.28 -1.08
N VAL A 65 -6.99 -3.55 -1.80
CA VAL A 65 -5.54 -3.49 -1.54
C VAL A 65 -5.26 -2.99 -0.12
N GLY A 66 -5.93 -1.92 0.30
CA GLY A 66 -5.79 -1.35 1.63
C GLY A 66 -6.21 -2.32 2.74
N VAL A 67 -7.29 -3.07 2.55
CA VAL A 67 -7.74 -4.12 3.48
C VAL A 67 -6.73 -5.27 3.55
N ILE A 68 -6.18 -5.72 2.42
CA ILE A 68 -5.14 -6.76 2.39
C ILE A 68 -3.91 -6.32 3.20
N ILE A 69 -3.44 -5.09 2.98
CA ILE A 69 -2.29 -4.53 3.74
C ILE A 69 -2.65 -4.43 5.23
N PHE A 70 -3.84 -3.93 5.56
CA PHE A 70 -4.28 -3.77 6.94
C PHE A 70 -4.34 -5.11 7.69
N ILE A 71 -4.96 -6.13 7.09
CA ILE A 71 -5.08 -7.47 7.70
C ILE A 71 -3.70 -8.11 7.87
N SER A 72 -2.77 -7.89 6.94
CA SER A 72 -1.42 -8.43 7.05
C SER A 72 -0.68 -7.97 8.32
N ALA A 73 -1.09 -6.85 8.93
CA ALA A 73 -0.45 -6.31 10.13
C ALA A 73 -0.67 -7.15 11.40
N PHE A 74 -1.73 -7.97 11.46
CA PHE A 74 -2.04 -8.78 12.65
C PHE A 74 -1.05 -9.94 12.82
N TYR A 75 -0.69 -10.61 11.73
CA TYR A 75 0.25 -11.74 11.73
C TYR A 75 1.25 -11.63 10.56
N PRO A 76 2.14 -10.63 10.56
CA PRO A 76 2.94 -10.28 9.38
C PRO A 76 3.97 -11.33 8.97
N VAL A 77 4.45 -12.16 9.90
CA VAL A 77 5.40 -13.24 9.60
C VAL A 77 4.66 -14.43 8.95
N SER A 78 3.55 -14.87 9.55
CA SER A 78 2.73 -15.97 9.02
C SER A 78 2.03 -15.60 7.71
N TRP A 79 1.62 -14.34 7.56
CA TRP A 79 0.87 -13.83 6.40
C TRP A 79 1.73 -12.96 5.47
N VAL A 80 3.01 -13.28 5.34
CA VAL A 80 3.96 -12.55 4.49
C VAL A 80 3.47 -12.43 3.02
N TYR A 81 2.69 -13.41 2.55
CA TYR A 81 2.07 -13.40 1.22
C TYR A 81 0.99 -12.31 1.04
N LEU A 82 0.32 -11.89 2.12
CA LEU A 82 -0.60 -10.75 2.06
C LEU A 82 0.16 -9.43 1.90
N ILE A 83 1.36 -9.32 2.48
CA ILE A 83 2.20 -8.12 2.34
C ILE A 83 2.64 -7.97 0.88
N ILE A 84 3.12 -9.04 0.23
CA ILE A 84 3.48 -8.97 -1.19
C ILE A 84 2.27 -8.73 -2.10
N ALA A 85 1.10 -9.32 -1.80
CA ALA A 85 -0.13 -9.01 -2.52
C ALA A 85 -0.51 -7.52 -2.39
N GLY A 86 -0.34 -6.95 -1.20
CA GLY A 86 -0.50 -5.51 -0.96
C GLY A 86 0.48 -4.66 -1.77
N ILE A 87 1.76 -5.01 -1.79
CA ILE A 87 2.81 -4.34 -2.60
C ILE A 87 2.44 -4.38 -4.09
N SER A 88 2.07 -5.55 -4.62
CA SER A 88 1.63 -5.70 -6.01
C SER A 88 0.40 -4.84 -6.30
N GLY A 89 -0.57 -4.80 -5.38
CA GLY A 89 -1.74 -3.93 -5.48
C GLY A 89 -1.38 -2.44 -5.58
N LYS A 90 -0.44 -1.97 -4.76
CA LYS A 90 0.06 -0.58 -4.80
C LYS A 90 0.78 -0.26 -6.11
N ILE A 91 1.55 -1.20 -6.65
CA ILE A 91 2.19 -1.04 -7.97
C ILE A 91 1.12 -0.93 -9.06
N ILE A 92 0.09 -1.78 -9.04
CA ILE A 92 -1.03 -1.70 -9.99
C ILE A 92 -1.77 -0.36 -9.87
N LEU A 93 -2.04 0.12 -8.65
CA LEU A 93 -2.66 1.44 -8.42
C LEU A 93 -1.79 2.58 -8.97
N ALA A 94 -0.47 2.55 -8.78
CA ALA A 94 0.44 3.55 -9.30
C ALA A 94 0.46 3.57 -10.83
N ILE A 95 0.53 2.39 -11.46
CA ILE A 95 0.50 2.24 -12.92
C ILE A 95 -0.85 2.69 -13.47
N TRP A 96 -1.96 2.25 -12.87
CA TRP A 96 -3.31 2.63 -13.30
C TRP A 96 -3.51 4.14 -13.18
N PHE A 97 -3.09 4.76 -12.08
CA PHE A 97 -3.17 6.22 -11.95
C PHE A 97 -2.34 6.94 -13.02
N THR A 98 -1.12 6.45 -13.28
CA THR A 98 -0.21 7.05 -14.26
C THR A 98 -0.72 6.93 -15.70
N LEU A 99 -1.31 5.79 -16.07
CA LEU A 99 -1.74 5.54 -17.45
C LEU A 99 -3.20 5.91 -17.71
N GLY A 100 -4.06 5.83 -16.70
CA GLY A 100 -5.51 5.98 -16.85
C GLY A 100 -6.11 7.25 -16.22
N PHE A 101 -5.35 8.00 -15.44
CA PHE A 101 -5.82 9.27 -14.86
C PHE A 101 -4.90 10.44 -15.23
N LEU A 102 -3.59 10.24 -15.14
CA LEU A 102 -2.63 11.32 -15.36
C LEU A 102 -2.70 12.00 -16.74
N PRO A 103 -2.97 11.29 -17.86
CA PRO A 103 -3.10 11.93 -19.18
C PRO A 103 -4.25 12.95 -19.22
N ASP A 104 -5.36 12.64 -18.54
CA ASP A 104 -6.56 13.47 -18.54
C ASP A 104 -6.50 14.56 -17.45
N LEU A 105 -6.00 14.22 -16.25
CA LEU A 105 -5.88 15.15 -15.12
C LEU A 105 -4.74 16.17 -15.28
N GLY A 106 -3.75 15.84 -16.10
CA GLY A 106 -2.51 16.61 -16.27
C GLY A 106 -1.54 16.50 -15.08
N TRP A 107 -0.27 16.78 -15.34
CA TRP A 107 0.76 16.79 -14.30
C TRP A 107 0.72 18.09 -13.49
N ASN A 108 0.50 17.98 -12.18
CA ASN A 108 0.54 19.10 -11.24
C ASN A 108 0.89 18.61 -9.82
N LYS A 109 0.97 19.53 -8.84
CA LYS A 109 1.33 19.17 -7.46
C LYS A 109 0.35 18.19 -6.79
N ARG A 110 -0.94 18.24 -7.15
CA ARG A 110 -2.00 17.38 -6.58
C ARG A 110 -1.93 15.97 -7.17
N THR A 111 -1.78 15.85 -8.50
CA THR A 111 -1.57 14.54 -9.15
C THR A 111 -0.22 13.92 -8.78
N GLY A 112 0.83 14.74 -8.62
CA GLY A 112 2.10 14.31 -8.07
C GLY A 112 2.00 13.82 -6.62
N PHE A 113 1.23 14.51 -5.76
CA PHE A 113 0.96 14.07 -4.40
C PHE A 113 0.20 12.73 -4.37
N GLN A 114 -0.82 12.57 -5.21
CA GLN A 114 -1.55 11.30 -5.33
C GLN A 114 -0.62 10.17 -5.75
N LEU A 115 0.18 10.35 -6.81
CA LEU A 115 1.05 9.28 -7.30
C LEU A 115 2.20 8.96 -6.32
N ILE A 116 2.92 9.99 -5.88
CA ILE A 116 4.14 9.80 -5.10
C ILE A 116 3.80 9.59 -3.62
N GLY A 117 3.01 10.49 -3.05
CA GLY A 117 2.65 10.49 -1.63
C GLY A 117 1.69 9.36 -1.26
N ASN A 118 0.76 9.00 -2.15
CA ASN A 118 -0.20 7.95 -1.83
C ASN A 118 0.25 6.58 -2.29
N GLU A 119 0.91 6.45 -3.43
CA GLU A 119 1.30 5.12 -3.94
C GLU A 119 2.78 4.81 -3.75
N ILE A 120 3.69 5.61 -4.31
CA ILE A 120 5.11 5.22 -4.42
C ILE A 120 5.85 5.22 -3.08
N ILE A 121 5.68 6.24 -2.24
CA ILE A 121 6.44 6.38 -0.99
C ILE A 121 6.16 5.22 -0.02
N TRP A 122 4.94 4.67 -0.05
CA TRP A 122 4.52 3.56 0.79
C TRP A 122 5.15 2.22 0.39
N LEU A 123 5.60 2.07 -0.86
CA LEU A 123 6.29 0.85 -1.30
C LEU A 123 7.59 0.62 -0.52
N ILE A 124 8.31 1.69 -0.18
CA ILE A 124 9.60 1.60 0.52
C ILE A 124 9.46 0.86 1.87
N PRO A 125 8.65 1.35 2.83
CA PRO A 125 8.48 0.64 4.10
C PRO A 125 7.84 -0.74 3.90
N LEU A 126 6.88 -0.91 2.98
CA LEU A 126 6.25 -2.21 2.75
C LEU A 126 7.25 -3.28 2.29
N ILE A 127 8.17 -2.92 1.38
CA ILE A 127 9.23 -3.82 0.91
C ILE A 127 10.17 -4.18 2.07
N LEU A 128 10.60 -3.21 2.89
CA LEU A 128 11.46 -3.49 4.04
C LEU A 128 10.79 -4.44 5.04
N ILE A 129 9.49 -4.23 5.30
CA ILE A 129 8.71 -5.08 6.20
C ILE A 129 8.56 -6.49 5.62
N PHE A 130 8.28 -6.61 4.32
CA PHE A 130 8.21 -7.90 3.62
C PHE A 130 9.53 -8.67 3.72
N LEU A 131 10.65 -8.03 3.40
CA LEU A 131 11.98 -8.65 3.48
C LEU A 131 12.28 -9.13 4.91
N ARG A 132 11.94 -8.32 5.92
CA ARG A 132 12.11 -8.74 7.32
C ARG A 132 11.19 -9.89 7.70
N GLY A 133 9.94 -9.88 7.24
CA GLY A 133 9.00 -10.99 7.42
C GLY A 133 9.54 -12.31 6.87
N CYS A 134 10.08 -12.29 5.65
CA CYS A 134 10.73 -13.46 5.03
C CYS A 134 11.95 -13.94 5.81
N GLN A 135 12.81 -13.04 6.29
CA GLN A 135 13.96 -13.41 7.11
C GLN A 135 13.56 -14.15 8.38
N VAL A 136 12.54 -13.66 9.09
CA VAL A 136 12.05 -14.28 10.33
C VAL A 136 11.36 -15.61 10.04
N LYS A 137 10.51 -15.66 8.99
CA LYS A 137 9.82 -16.89 8.58
C LYS A 137 10.82 -18.01 8.23
N ASN A 138 11.80 -17.71 7.39
CA ASN A 138 12.82 -18.69 6.97
C ASN A 138 13.69 -19.17 8.15
N TYR A 139 13.90 -18.33 9.16
CA TYR A 139 14.62 -18.73 10.37
C TYR A 139 13.79 -19.73 11.19
N LEU A 140 12.51 -19.46 11.39
CA LEU A 140 11.61 -20.37 12.14
C LEU A 140 11.49 -21.73 11.45
N GLU A 141 11.29 -21.75 10.12
CA GLU A 141 11.18 -22.99 9.35
C GLU A 141 12.45 -23.85 9.42
N LYS A 142 13.64 -23.23 9.49
CA LYS A 142 14.90 -23.99 9.61
C LYS A 142 15.07 -24.63 10.98
N ASN A 143 14.74 -23.91 12.06
CA ASN A 143 14.88 -24.47 13.41
C ASN A 143 13.83 -25.56 13.69
N GLU A 144 12.61 -25.43 13.16
CA GLU A 144 11.58 -26.49 13.26
C GLU A 144 12.02 -27.81 12.59
N VAL A 145 12.80 -27.72 11.51
CA VAL A 145 13.33 -28.90 10.78
C VAL A 145 14.55 -29.52 11.48
N GLU A 146 15.34 -28.76 12.23
CA GLU A 146 16.49 -29.28 12.99
C GLU A 146 16.08 -30.01 14.29
N GLU A 147 14.87 -29.73 14.81
CA GLU A 147 14.33 -30.37 16.02
C GLU A 147 13.46 -31.61 15.75
N SER A 148 13.13 -31.91 14.48
CA SER A 148 12.30 -33.05 14.05
C SER A 148 13.10 -34.24 13.53
#